data_AF-A0A7X3U2J0-F1
#
_entry.id   AF-A0A7X3U2J0-F1
#
_cell.length_a   1.000
_cell.length_b   1.000
_cell.length_c   1.000
_cell.angle_alpha   90.00
_cell.angle_beta   90.00
_cell.angle_gamma   90.00
#
_symmetry.space_group_name_H-M   'P 1'
#
loop_
_entity.id
_entity.type
_entity.pdbx_description
1 polymer ?
#
loop_
_entity_poly.entity_id
_entity_poly.type
_entity_poly.pdbx_seq_one_letter_code
_entity_poly.pdbx_strand_id
1 'polypeptide(L)' 'NPDKTVFCLDPVVCPCSTMYRIHPAYLAWTLEGLVQGHVINRVKVDDETREWSLVALERMLALP' A
#
# COMPACT_ATOMS: atom_id res chain seq x y z
N ASN A 1 16.63 10.01 11.09
CA ASN A 1 16.75 11.40 11.58
C ASN A 1 16.30 11.50 13.04
N PRO A 2 16.87 10.71 13.97
CA PRO A 2 16.53 10.82 15.39
C PRO A 2 17.05 12.14 16.01
N ASP A 3 17.99 12.80 15.34
CA ASP A 3 18.57 14.11 15.63
C ASP A 3 17.69 15.30 15.26
N LYS A 4 16.53 15.07 14.61
CA LYS A 4 15.64 16.13 14.12
C LYS A 4 14.31 16.15 14.87
N THR A 5 13.76 17.35 15.03
CA THR A 5 12.42 17.56 15.57
C THR A 5 11.36 17.37 14.47
N VAL A 6 10.40 16.48 14.69
CA VAL A 6 9.26 16.24 13.80
C VAL A 6 7.98 16.60 14.54
N PHE A 7 7.12 17.41 13.93
CA PHE A 7 5.82 17.77 14.48
C PHE A 7 4.74 17.76 13.39
N CYS A 8 3.49 17.54 13.77
CA CYS A 8 2.37 17.58 12.84
C CYS A 8 1.99 19.04 12.56
N LEU A 9 1.81 19.40 11.29
CA LEU A 9 1.35 20.73 10.90
C LEU A 9 -0.14 20.95 11.21
N ASP A 10 -0.92 19.88 11.28
CA ASP A 10 -2.34 19.93 11.59
C ASP A 10 -2.55 19.82 13.12
N PRO A 11 -3.18 20.82 13.77
CA PRO A 11 -3.41 20.80 15.21
C PRO A 11 -4.47 19.77 15.67
N VAL A 12 -5.28 19.22 14.76
CA VAL A 12 -6.38 18.28 15.04
C VAL A 12 -6.00 16.84 14.71
N VAL A 13 -4.82 16.61 14.11
CA VAL A 13 -4.33 15.34 13.56
C VAL A 13 -5.14 14.91 12.33
N CYS A 14 -4.44 14.64 11.21
CA CYS A 14 -5.05 14.18 9.97
C CYS A 14 -4.63 12.74 9.64
N PRO A 15 -5.21 11.72 10.30
CA PRO A 15 -4.90 10.34 9.98
C PRO A 15 -5.62 9.93 8.69
N CYS A 16 -4.93 9.24 7.78
CA CYS A 16 -5.59 8.58 6.68
C CYS A 16 -6.35 7.34 7.20
N SER A 17 -7.67 7.44 7.30
CA SER A 17 -8.53 6.38 7.80
C SER A 17 -8.40 5.08 7.00
N THR A 18 -8.14 5.17 5.70
CA THR A 18 -7.88 4.00 4.84
C THR A 18 -6.54 3.34 5.19
N MET A 19 -5.49 4.12 5.46
CA MET A 19 -4.20 3.56 5.93
C MET A 19 -4.33 2.88 7.29
N TYR A 20 -5.19 3.42 8.17
CA TYR A 20 -5.45 2.83 9.49
C TYR A 20 -6.10 1.44 9.40
N ARG A 21 -6.66 1.05 8.24
CA ARG A 21 -7.18 -0.31 8.02
C ARG A 21 -6.08 -1.35 7.86
N ILE A 22 -4.83 -0.96 7.63
CA ILE A 22 -3.69 -1.88 7.52
C ILE A 22 -3.21 -2.23 8.94
N HIS A 23 -4.00 -3.04 9.65
CA HIS A 23 -3.76 -3.41 11.04
C HIS A 23 -2.92 -4.70 11.14
N PRO A 24 -1.99 -4.84 12.11
CA PRO A 24 -1.15 -6.02 12.28
C PRO A 24 -1.93 -7.35 12.34
N ALA A 25 -3.11 -7.34 12.97
CA ALA A 25 -3.97 -8.53 13.03
C ALA A 25 -4.42 -9.01 11.64
N TYR A 26 -4.75 -8.10 10.72
CA TYR A 26 -5.16 -8.47 9.36
C TYR A 26 -3.98 -8.93 8.52
N LEU A 27 -2.80 -8.37 8.76
CA LEU A 27 -1.57 -8.85 8.16
C LEU A 27 -1.25 -10.28 8.61
N ALA A 28 -1.29 -10.55 9.93
CA ALA A 28 -1.08 -11.89 10.48
C ALA A 28 -2.06 -12.90 9.86
N TRP A 29 -3.36 -12.58 9.85
CA TRP A 29 -4.39 -13.41 9.23
C TRP A 29 -4.12 -13.69 7.75
N THR A 30 -3.72 -12.67 6.98
CA THR A 30 -3.39 -12.83 5.56
C THR A 30 -2.22 -13.80 5.37
N LEU A 31 -1.16 -13.66 6.18
CA LEU A 31 0.04 -14.50 6.12
C LEU A 31 -0.24 -15.94 6.55
N GLU A 32 -1.02 -16.15 7.61
CA GLU A 32 -1.47 -17.47 8.05
C GLU A 32 -2.27 -18.18 6.96
N GLY A 33 -3.18 -17.46 6.30
CA GLY A 33 -3.90 -17.97 5.14
C GLY A 33 -2.95 -18.45 4.04
N LEU A 34 -1.93 -17.65 3.69
CA LEU A 34 -0.95 -18.03 2.67
C LEU A 34 -0.17 -19.30 3.05
N VAL A 35 0.24 -19.44 4.33
CA VAL A 35 0.90 -20.66 4.84
C VAL A 35 0.00 -21.89 4.70
N GLN A 36 -1.32 -21.71 4.90
CA GLN A 36 -2.33 -22.76 4.74
C GLN A 36 -2.75 -22.99 3.28
N GLY A 37 -2.14 -22.29 2.31
CA GLY A 37 -2.49 -22.38 0.89
C GLY A 37 -3.76 -21.61 0.49
N HIS A 38 -4.28 -20.76 1.37
CA HIS A 38 -5.46 -19.94 1.14
C HIS A 38 -5.07 -18.49 0.78
N VAL A 39 -5.38 -18.05 -0.44
CA VAL A 39 -5.04 -16.69 -0.88
C VAL A 39 -6.19 -15.72 -0.56
N ILE A 40 -5.96 -14.84 0.41
CA ILE A 40 -6.91 -13.81 0.84
C ILE A 40 -6.72 -12.55 -0.01
N ASN A 41 -7.83 -11.96 -0.50
CA ASN A 41 -7.87 -10.66 -1.17
C ASN A 41 -6.82 -10.46 -2.28
N ARG A 42 -6.61 -11.48 -3.13
CA ARG A 42 -5.66 -11.40 -4.25
C ARG A 42 -6.01 -10.22 -5.16
N VAL A 43 -5.12 -9.23 -5.20
CA VAL A 43 -5.23 -8.12 -6.14
C VAL A 43 -5.11 -8.67 -7.56
N LYS A 44 -6.09 -8.35 -8.40
CA LYS A 44 -6.11 -8.66 -9.83
C LYS A 44 -6.55 -7.41 -10.57
N VAL A 45 -5.92 -7.19 -11.73
CA VAL A 45 -6.23 -6.11 -12.65
C VAL A 45 -6.45 -6.76 -14.01
N ASP A 46 -7.48 -6.33 -14.73
CA ASP A 46 -7.76 -6.78 -16.09
C ASP A 46 -6.62 -6.41 -17.05
N ASP A 47 -6.57 -7.12 -18.18
CA ASP A 47 -5.41 -7.08 -19.07
C ASP A 47 -5.22 -5.70 -19.71
N GLU A 48 -6.31 -5.05 -20.15
CA GLU A 48 -6.26 -3.71 -20.76
C GLU A 48 -5.81 -2.66 -19.76
N THR A 49 -6.41 -2.63 -18.56
CA THR A 49 -6.01 -1.69 -17.52
C THR A 49 -4.55 -1.90 -17.10
N ARG A 50 -4.11 -3.16 -16.99
CA ARG A 50 -2.71 -3.49 -16.67
C ARG A 50 -1.75 -2.98 -17.74
N GLU A 51 -2.04 -3.21 -19.01
CA GLU A 51 -1.19 -2.79 -20.13
C GLU A 51 -0.95 -1.28 -20.11
N TRP A 52 -2.03 -0.49 -20.13
CA TRP A 52 -1.91 0.96 -20.22
C TRP A 52 -1.36 1.61 -18.94
N SER A 53 -1.68 1.05 -17.77
CA SER A 53 -1.13 1.52 -16.49
C SER A 53 0.38 1.31 -16.40
N LEU A 54 0.88 0.17 -16.91
CA LEU A 54 2.32 -0.13 -16.93
C LEU A 54 3.07 0.82 -17.86
N VAL A 55 2.55 1.13 -19.05
CA VAL A 55 3.18 2.11 -19.96
C VAL A 55 3.33 3.47 -19.28
N ALA A 56 2.32 3.94 -18.56
CA ALA A 56 2.39 5.20 -17.82
C ALA A 56 3.43 5.15 -16.69
N LEU A 57 3.45 4.04 -15.93
CA LEU A 57 4.40 3.83 -14.84
C LEU A 57 5.85 3.75 -15.35
N GLU A 58 6.10 3.02 -16.43
CA GLU A 58 7.42 2.89 -17.05
C GLU A 58 7.94 4.23 -17.54
N ARG A 59 7.09 5.04 -18.17
CA ARG A 59 7.46 6.41 -18.58
C ARG A 59 7.80 7.30 -17.38
N MET A 60 7.06 7.19 -16.26
CA MET A 60 7.36 7.94 -15.03
C MET A 60 8.73 7.53 -14.45
N LEU A 61 9.03 6.23 -14.41
CA LEU A 61 10.27 5.70 -13.84
C LEU A 61 11.49 5.87 -14.74
N ALA A 62 11.30 6.04 -16.04
CA ALA A 62 12.39 6.29 -17.01
C ALA A 62 12.89 7.75 -16.99
N LEU A 63 12.19 8.65 -16.31
CA LEU A 63 12.65 10.03 -16.13
C LEU A 63 13.78 10.07 -15.09
N PRO A 64 14.85 10.84 -15.34
CA PRO A 64 15.96 11.00 -14.41
C PRO A 64 15.60 11.78 -13.14
#